data_AF-D3T8P7-F1
#
_entry.id   AF-D3T8P7-F1
#
_cell.length_a   1.000
_cell.length_b   1.000
_cell.length_c   1.000
_cell.angle_alpha   90.00
_cell.angle_beta   90.00
_cell.angle_gamma   90.00
#
_symmetry.space_group_name_H-M   'P 1'
#
loop_
_entity.id
_entity.type
_entity.pdbx_description
1 polymer ?
#
loop_
_entity_poly.entity_id
_entity_poly.type
_entity_poly.pdbx_seq_one_letter_code
_entity_poly.pdbx_strand_id
1 'polypeptide(L)'
;MKILKDNKGMTLVEVLVSIAIFAIVAIPLLGIFSQSAVTSANSKIKTKEATIAQTIAENIKGGIVKDNLDLAQIVNDFEKEGFLTYVERKTSIGDLSQYQIKVGKIGSNTPMYILYVMAPKTEITSYVPVEIPSEEDHSGDGSGSNDVIKRVVDLITIVIIATWTALFLGFVVVTLGWNEFTKTKILTIANTVVNMVKEDVTSLKEIGTKASEIAGVKVPWWLKWW
;
A
#
# COMPACT_ATOMS: atom_id res chain seq x y z
N MET A 1 33.04 43.26 -14.79
CA MET A 1 32.13 42.45 -13.98
C MET A 1 32.95 41.32 -13.38
N LYS A 2 33.42 41.47 -12.14
CA LYS A 2 34.37 40.55 -11.47
C LYS A 2 33.61 39.86 -10.35
N ILE A 3 32.72 38.95 -10.72
CA ILE A 3 31.96 38.11 -9.80
C ILE A 3 32.34 36.68 -10.16
N LEU A 4 32.73 35.89 -9.15
CA LEU A 4 33.02 34.45 -9.19
C LEU A 4 34.47 34.04 -9.53
N LYS A 5 35.37 34.20 -8.56
CA LYS A 5 36.37 33.15 -8.27
C LYS A 5 36.88 33.29 -6.83
N ASP A 6 36.02 32.99 -5.87
CA ASP A 6 36.47 32.76 -4.49
C ASP A 6 36.71 31.26 -4.34
N ASN A 7 37.99 30.84 -4.34
CA ASN A 7 38.41 29.45 -4.19
C ASN A 7 38.38 29.00 -2.70
N LYS A 8 37.41 29.48 -1.92
CA LYS A 8 37.23 29.02 -0.55
C LYS A 8 36.46 27.70 -0.60
N GLY A 9 37.12 26.62 -0.18
CA GLY A 9 36.47 25.33 0.01
C GLY A 9 35.36 25.42 1.07
N MET A 10 34.39 24.51 1.00
CA MET A 10 33.30 24.44 1.98
C MET A 10 33.87 24.05 3.35
N THR A 11 33.47 24.77 4.38
CA THR A 11 33.87 24.43 5.75
C THR A 11 33.17 23.15 6.20
N LEU A 12 33.79 22.40 7.12
CA LEU A 12 33.21 21.15 7.64
C LEU A 12 31.85 21.37 8.29
N VAL A 13 31.64 22.54 8.91
CA VAL A 13 30.36 22.95 9.50
C VAL A 13 29.29 23.17 8.43
N GLU A 14 29.60 23.84 7.32
CA GLU A 14 28.66 24.05 6.21
C GLU A 14 28.24 22.73 5.55
N VAL A 15 29.17 21.78 5.41
CA VAL A 15 28.86 20.42 4.92
C VAL A 15 27.91 19.71 5.88
N LEU A 16 28.19 19.72 7.18
CA LEU A 16 27.34 19.09 8.19
C LEU A 16 25.94 19.69 8.22
N VAL A 17 25.83 21.02 8.18
CA VAL A 17 24.53 21.71 8.15
C VAL A 17 23.76 21.37 6.88
N SER A 18 24.43 21.29 5.73
CA SER A 18 23.80 20.92 4.45
C SER A 18 23.26 19.50 4.46
N ILE A 19 24.03 18.54 4.98
CA ILE A 19 23.59 17.13 5.11
C ILE A 19 22.44 17.03 6.13
N ALA A 20 22.49 17.78 7.23
CA ALA A 20 21.43 17.79 8.23
C ALA A 20 20.11 18.32 7.65
N ILE A 21 20.15 19.44 6.93
CA ILE A 21 18.97 20.02 6.27
C ILE A 21 18.47 19.06 5.18
N PHE A 22 19.36 18.47 4.40
CA PHE A 22 18.99 17.48 3.38
C PHE A 22 18.29 16.27 3.98
N ALA A 23 18.78 15.72 5.09
CA ALA A 23 18.16 14.58 5.77
C ALA A 23 16.75 14.90 6.27
N ILE A 24 16.54 16.08 6.86
CA ILE A 24 15.23 16.54 7.33
C ILE A 24 14.23 16.62 6.17
N VAL A 25 14.66 17.10 5.00
CA VAL A 25 13.81 17.26 3.82
C VAL A 25 13.62 15.93 3.06
N ALA A 26 14.61 15.04 3.08
CA ALA A 26 14.58 13.78 2.32
C ALA A 26 13.51 12.82 2.84
N ILE A 27 13.24 12.78 4.15
CA ILE A 27 12.27 11.87 4.77
C ILE A 27 10.84 12.09 4.21
N PRO A 28 10.22 13.28 4.31
CA PRO A 28 8.88 13.50 3.77
C PRO A 28 8.85 13.35 2.25
N LEU A 29 9.93 13.71 1.57
CA LEU A 29 10.07 13.59 0.12
C LEU A 29 10.02 12.12 -0.32
N LEU A 30 10.75 11.23 0.36
CA LEU A 30 10.69 9.78 0.15
C LEU A 30 9.30 9.21 0.42
N GLY A 31 8.62 9.70 1.47
CA GLY A 31 7.25 9.29 1.78
C GLY A 31 6.28 9.58 0.63
N ILE A 32 6.33 10.80 0.07
CA ILE A 32 5.50 11.20 -1.06
C ILE A 32 5.83 10.38 -2.31
N PHE A 33 7.12 10.13 -2.58
CA PHE A 33 7.53 9.31 -3.73
C PHE A 33 7.06 7.87 -3.61
N SER A 34 7.19 7.26 -2.43
CA SER A 34 6.74 5.90 -2.16
C SER A 34 5.22 5.78 -2.36
N GLN A 35 4.46 6.71 -1.77
CA GLN A 35 3.00 6.73 -1.93
C GLN A 35 2.58 6.96 -3.39
N SER A 36 3.31 7.82 -4.12
CA SER A 36 3.05 8.06 -5.54
C SER A 36 3.33 6.81 -6.38
N ALA A 37 4.40 6.07 -6.08
CA ALA A 37 4.71 4.81 -6.77
C ALA A 37 3.63 3.75 -6.54
N VAL A 38 3.20 3.56 -5.29
CA VAL A 38 2.12 2.63 -4.93
C VAL A 38 0.80 3.06 -5.60
N THR A 39 0.47 4.34 -5.53
CA THR A 39 -0.76 4.88 -6.15
C THR A 39 -0.74 4.69 -7.66
N SER A 40 0.41 4.92 -8.31
CA SER A 40 0.58 4.72 -9.75
C SER A 40 0.40 3.25 -10.15
N ALA A 41 1.01 2.32 -9.41
CA ALA A 41 0.82 0.89 -9.63
C ALA A 41 -0.66 0.46 -9.47
N ASN A 42 -1.31 0.91 -8.40
CA ASN A 42 -2.73 0.62 -8.16
C ASN A 42 -3.62 1.25 -9.24
N SER A 43 -3.29 2.46 -9.70
CA SER A 43 -4.04 3.14 -10.76
C SER A 43 -3.91 2.38 -12.08
N LYS A 44 -2.73 1.86 -12.41
CA LYS A 44 -2.53 1.00 -13.58
C LYS A 44 -3.40 -0.25 -13.54
N ILE A 45 -3.49 -0.92 -12.37
CA ILE A 45 -4.35 -2.09 -12.18
C ILE A 45 -5.81 -1.69 -12.37
N LYS A 46 -6.29 -0.65 -11.70
CA LYS A 46 -7.68 -0.17 -11.82
C LYS A 46 -8.06 0.23 -13.24
N THR A 47 -7.16 0.91 -13.96
CA THR A 47 -7.39 1.25 -15.37
C THR A 47 -7.56 -0.01 -16.20
N LYS A 48 -6.72 -1.04 -15.98
CA LYS A 48 -6.84 -2.31 -16.70
C LYS A 48 -8.14 -3.05 -16.34
N GLU A 49 -8.53 -3.09 -15.06
CA GLU A 49 -9.82 -3.67 -14.61
C GLU A 49 -11.01 -2.96 -15.28
N ALA A 50 -10.97 -1.63 -15.36
CA ALA A 50 -11.99 -0.84 -16.02
C ALA A 50 -12.04 -1.09 -17.54
N THR A 51 -10.88 -1.18 -18.21
CA THR A 51 -10.79 -1.53 -19.63
C THR A 51 -11.37 -2.93 -19.88
N ILE A 52 -11.03 -3.93 -19.08
CA ILE A 52 -11.56 -5.29 -19.20
C ILE A 52 -13.09 -5.29 -19.05
N ALA A 53 -13.61 -4.63 -18.00
CA ALA A 53 -15.04 -4.53 -17.76
C ALA A 53 -15.76 -3.84 -18.93
N GLN A 54 -15.16 -2.78 -19.48
CA GLN A 54 -15.69 -2.06 -20.63
C GLN A 54 -15.67 -2.93 -21.90
N THR A 55 -14.58 -3.66 -22.17
CA THR A 55 -14.51 -4.57 -23.31
C THR A 55 -15.60 -5.63 -23.24
N ILE A 56 -15.83 -6.23 -22.07
CA ILE A 56 -16.92 -7.20 -21.86
C ILE A 56 -18.28 -6.55 -22.09
N ALA A 57 -18.50 -5.36 -21.52
CA ALA A 57 -19.73 -4.60 -21.71
C ALA A 57 -20.00 -4.28 -23.19
N GLU A 58 -18.98 -3.90 -23.95
CA GLU A 58 -19.06 -3.62 -25.38
C GLU A 58 -19.35 -4.88 -26.18
N ASN A 59 -18.73 -6.02 -25.84
CA ASN A 59 -18.98 -7.29 -26.51
C ASN A 59 -20.39 -7.82 -26.26
N ILE A 60 -20.96 -7.63 -25.06
CA ILE A 60 -22.37 -7.94 -24.77
C ILE A 60 -23.29 -7.01 -25.56
N LYS A 61 -23.00 -5.69 -25.58
CA LYS A 61 -23.80 -4.72 -26.35
C LYS A 61 -23.77 -4.97 -27.85
N GLY A 62 -22.61 -5.37 -28.37
CA GLY A 62 -22.39 -5.67 -29.79
C GLY A 62 -22.99 -6.99 -30.24
N GLY A 63 -23.56 -7.79 -29.33
CA GLY A 63 -24.13 -9.11 -29.64
C GLY A 63 -23.07 -10.16 -30.03
N ILE A 64 -21.80 -9.89 -29.70
CA ILE A 64 -20.69 -10.84 -29.85
C ILE A 64 -20.82 -11.93 -28.79
N VAL A 65 -21.21 -11.53 -27.57
CA VAL A 65 -21.46 -12.46 -26.46
C VAL A 65 -22.95 -12.70 -26.33
N LYS A 66 -23.39 -13.93 -26.63
CA LYS A 66 -24.81 -14.32 -26.56
C LYS A 66 -25.10 -15.24 -25.39
N ASP A 67 -24.12 -16.02 -24.96
CA ASP A 67 -24.23 -16.98 -23.87
C ASP A 67 -22.97 -16.99 -22.98
N ASN A 68 -22.96 -17.92 -22.03
CA ASN A 68 -21.83 -18.09 -21.10
C ASN A 68 -20.57 -18.69 -21.77
N LEU A 69 -20.70 -19.40 -22.89
CA LEU A 69 -19.56 -20.00 -23.62
C LEU A 69 -18.79 -18.91 -24.36
N ASP A 70 -19.49 -18.03 -25.06
CA ASP A 70 -18.89 -16.86 -25.71
C ASP A 70 -18.17 -15.97 -24.69
N LEU A 71 -18.77 -15.80 -23.51
CA LEU A 71 -18.18 -15.02 -22.43
C LEU A 71 -16.93 -15.69 -21.87
N ALA A 72 -16.95 -17.01 -21.68
CA ALA A 72 -15.80 -17.76 -21.19
C ALA A 72 -14.59 -17.63 -22.12
N GLN A 73 -14.79 -17.64 -23.43
CA GLN A 73 -13.70 -17.49 -24.40
C GLN A 73 -12.97 -16.15 -24.24
N ILE A 74 -13.72 -15.07 -24.05
CA ILE A 74 -13.17 -13.72 -23.88
C ILE A 74 -12.50 -13.56 -22.51
N VAL A 75 -13.13 -14.10 -21.45
CA VAL A 75 -12.62 -13.98 -20.09
C VAL A 75 -11.36 -14.81 -19.88
N ASN A 76 -11.21 -15.96 -20.54
CA ASN A 76 -9.99 -16.79 -20.47
C ASN A 76 -8.71 -16.03 -20.80
N ASP A 77 -8.76 -15.08 -21.74
CA ASP A 77 -7.59 -14.28 -22.10
C ASP A 77 -7.21 -13.31 -20.97
N PHE A 78 -8.19 -12.76 -20.26
CA PHE A 78 -7.97 -11.90 -19.09
C PHE A 78 -7.55 -12.69 -17.85
N GLU A 79 -8.03 -13.92 -17.69
CA GLU A 79 -7.60 -14.82 -16.63
C GLU A 79 -6.13 -15.21 -16.76
N LYS A 80 -5.64 -15.47 -17.98
CA LYS A 80 -4.20 -15.66 -18.25
C LYS A 80 -3.37 -14.43 -17.91
N GLU A 81 -3.94 -13.22 -18.04
CA GLU A 81 -3.32 -11.97 -17.61
C GLU A 81 -3.39 -11.76 -16.07
N GLY A 82 -4.04 -12.67 -15.33
CA GLY A 82 -4.16 -12.64 -13.88
C GLY A 82 -5.37 -11.86 -13.35
N PHE A 83 -6.45 -11.74 -14.13
CA PHE A 83 -7.68 -11.05 -13.74
C PHE A 83 -8.87 -12.01 -13.67
N LEU A 84 -9.60 -11.98 -12.56
CA LEU A 84 -10.87 -12.69 -12.37
C LEU A 84 -12.02 -11.78 -12.78
N THR A 85 -12.97 -12.34 -13.52
CA THR A 85 -14.15 -11.61 -13.98
C THR A 85 -15.44 -12.33 -13.63
N TYR A 86 -16.39 -11.62 -13.03
CA TYR A 86 -17.72 -12.10 -12.69
C TYR A 86 -18.75 -11.27 -13.46
N VAL A 87 -19.72 -11.93 -14.09
CA VAL A 87 -20.80 -11.25 -14.80
C VAL A 87 -22.14 -11.78 -14.32
N GLU A 88 -23.04 -10.90 -13.92
CA GLU A 88 -24.34 -11.30 -13.41
C GLU A 88 -25.44 -10.42 -13.99
N ARG A 89 -26.54 -11.02 -14.43
CA ARG A 89 -27.72 -10.28 -14.86
C ARG A 89 -28.57 -9.93 -13.64
N LYS A 90 -28.85 -8.63 -13.45
CA LYS A 90 -29.62 -8.13 -12.29
C LYS A 90 -31.10 -7.96 -12.57
N THR A 91 -31.45 -7.36 -13.71
CA THR A 91 -32.84 -7.10 -14.09
C THR A 91 -32.99 -7.22 -15.60
N SER A 92 -34.20 -7.53 -16.06
CA SER A 92 -34.55 -7.58 -17.48
C SER A 92 -35.87 -6.83 -17.70
N ILE A 93 -35.85 -5.88 -18.64
CA ILE A 93 -37.00 -5.06 -19.02
C ILE A 93 -37.16 -5.23 -20.54
N GLY A 94 -38.14 -6.04 -20.95
CA GLY A 94 -38.33 -6.41 -22.36
C GLY A 94 -37.07 -7.04 -22.95
N ASP A 95 -36.57 -6.45 -24.04
CA ASP A 95 -35.37 -6.92 -24.77
C ASP A 95 -34.06 -6.39 -24.18
N LEU A 96 -34.09 -5.62 -23.09
CA LEU A 96 -32.90 -5.11 -22.41
C LEU A 96 -32.67 -5.84 -21.08
N SER A 97 -31.41 -5.95 -20.70
CA SER A 97 -30.99 -6.52 -19.42
C SER A 97 -29.86 -5.69 -18.81
N GLN A 98 -29.88 -5.59 -17.47
CA GLN A 98 -28.78 -5.04 -16.69
C GLN A 98 -27.78 -6.12 -16.36
N TYR A 99 -26.53 -5.89 -16.72
CA TYR A 99 -25.42 -6.74 -16.31
C TYR A 99 -24.55 -5.98 -15.31
N GLN A 100 -24.17 -6.66 -14.25
CA GLN A 100 -23.14 -6.26 -13.31
C GLN A 100 -21.87 -7.04 -13.68
N ILE A 101 -20.82 -6.33 -14.06
CA ILE A 101 -19.52 -6.89 -14.39
C ILE A 101 -18.56 -6.51 -13.26
N LYS A 102 -17.93 -7.50 -12.62
CA LYS A 102 -16.91 -7.30 -11.59
C LYS A 102 -15.59 -7.84 -12.08
N VAL A 103 -14.51 -7.06 -11.97
CA VAL A 103 -13.17 -7.47 -12.38
C VAL A 103 -12.20 -7.21 -11.24
N GLY A 104 -11.35 -8.19 -10.94
CA GLY A 104 -10.31 -8.06 -9.90
C GLY A 104 -9.04 -8.77 -10.28
N LYS A 105 -7.89 -8.22 -9.88
CA LYS A 105 -6.59 -8.90 -10.05
C LYS A 105 -6.39 -10.01 -8.99
N ILE A 106 -5.94 -11.19 -9.43
CA ILE A 106 -5.59 -12.32 -8.55
C ILE A 106 -4.50 -11.89 -7.55
N GLY A 107 -4.70 -12.21 -6.27
CA GLY A 107 -3.77 -11.88 -5.19
C GLY A 107 -3.73 -10.39 -4.81
N SER A 108 -4.63 -9.56 -5.35
CA SER A 108 -4.76 -8.17 -4.94
C SER A 108 -5.72 -8.01 -3.76
N ASN A 109 -5.34 -7.21 -2.77
CA ASN A 109 -6.23 -6.78 -1.67
C ASN A 109 -7.13 -5.59 -2.05
N THR A 110 -7.10 -5.14 -3.32
CA THR A 110 -7.97 -4.05 -3.78
C THR A 110 -9.38 -4.54 -4.04
N PRO A 111 -10.42 -3.74 -3.71
CA PRO A 111 -11.79 -4.10 -4.07
C PRO A 111 -11.90 -4.19 -5.60
N MET A 112 -12.67 -5.18 -6.06
CA MET A 112 -12.92 -5.38 -7.49
C MET A 112 -13.59 -4.13 -8.11
N TYR A 113 -13.20 -3.82 -9.33
CA TYR A 113 -13.90 -2.83 -10.14
C TYR A 113 -15.29 -3.36 -10.53
N ILE A 114 -16.33 -2.52 -10.41
CA ILE A 114 -17.71 -2.90 -10.72
C ILE A 114 -18.27 -1.96 -11.77
N LEU A 115 -18.78 -2.52 -12.86
CA LEU A 115 -19.47 -1.80 -13.93
C LEU A 115 -20.90 -2.31 -14.08
N TYR A 116 -21.86 -1.39 -14.16
CA TYR A 116 -23.23 -1.71 -14.52
C TYR A 116 -23.50 -1.27 -15.95
N VAL A 117 -24.08 -2.16 -16.74
CA VAL A 117 -24.34 -1.91 -18.15
C VAL A 117 -25.75 -2.35 -18.54
N MET A 118 -26.44 -1.50 -19.33
CA MET A 118 -27.65 -1.86 -20.07
C MET A 118 -27.23 -2.41 -21.43
N ALA A 119 -27.65 -3.63 -21.75
CA ALA A 119 -27.37 -4.25 -23.05
C ALA A 119 -28.55 -5.15 -23.46
N PRO A 120 -28.61 -5.62 -24.73
CA PRO A 120 -29.61 -6.56 -25.17
C PRO A 120 -29.66 -7.79 -24.25
N LYS A 121 -30.85 -8.36 -24.13
CA LYS A 121 -31.08 -9.59 -23.36
C LYS A 121 -30.33 -10.73 -24.06
N THR A 122 -29.36 -11.32 -23.35
CA THR A 122 -28.60 -12.50 -23.79
C THR A 122 -29.11 -13.72 -23.02
N GLU A 123 -28.41 -14.85 -23.09
CA GLU A 123 -28.65 -16.05 -22.27
C GLU A 123 -27.79 -16.09 -20.99
N ILE A 124 -26.90 -15.10 -20.80
CA ILE A 124 -26.00 -14.97 -19.62
C ILE A 124 -26.80 -14.63 -18.35
N THR A 125 -27.05 -15.60 -17.47
CA THR A 125 -27.73 -15.35 -16.18
C THR A 125 -26.73 -15.02 -15.09
N SER A 126 -25.70 -15.85 -14.96
CA SER A 126 -24.54 -15.66 -14.11
C SER A 126 -23.35 -16.36 -14.75
N TYR A 127 -22.20 -15.70 -14.68
CA TYR A 127 -20.90 -16.23 -15.03
C TYR A 127 -19.98 -15.99 -13.84
N VAL A 128 -19.46 -17.09 -13.32
CA VAL A 128 -18.40 -17.15 -12.32
C VAL A 128 -17.21 -17.77 -13.06
N PRO A 129 -16.02 -17.16 -12.96
CA PRO A 129 -14.85 -17.73 -13.60
C PRO A 129 -14.64 -19.13 -13.04
N VAL A 130 -14.24 -20.08 -13.89
CA VAL A 130 -13.85 -21.40 -13.41
C VAL A 130 -12.69 -21.16 -12.44
N GLU A 131 -12.79 -21.65 -11.21
CA GLU A 131 -11.63 -21.72 -10.34
C GLU A 131 -10.58 -22.50 -11.13
N ILE A 132 -9.61 -21.79 -11.70
CA ILE A 132 -8.39 -22.41 -12.19
C ILE A 132 -7.91 -23.15 -10.94
N PRO A 133 -7.85 -24.50 -10.93
CA PRO A 133 -7.20 -25.18 -9.84
C PRO A 133 -5.87 -24.46 -9.73
N SER A 134 -5.62 -23.84 -8.58
CA SER A 134 -4.33 -23.24 -8.28
C SER A 134 -3.33 -24.25 -8.81
N GLU A 135 -2.60 -23.91 -9.88
CA GLU A 135 -1.58 -24.80 -10.39
C GLU A 135 -0.82 -25.26 -9.17
N GLU A 136 -0.76 -26.59 -9.02
CA GLU A 136 -0.12 -27.27 -7.92
C GLU A 136 1.11 -26.48 -7.49
N ASP A 137 1.26 -26.28 -6.19
CA ASP A 137 2.41 -25.70 -5.51
C ASP A 137 3.73 -25.87 -6.28
N HIS A 138 3.96 -24.95 -7.19
CA HIS A 138 5.26 -24.57 -7.66
C HIS A 138 5.36 -23.08 -7.32
N SER A 139 5.48 -22.86 -6.01
CA SER A 139 6.17 -21.73 -5.42
C SER A 139 7.58 -21.66 -6.02
N GLY A 140 7.64 -21.11 -7.21
CA GLY A 140 8.80 -21.03 -8.07
C GLY A 140 8.55 -19.87 -9.03
N ASP A 141 9.06 -18.72 -8.63
CA ASP A 141 9.45 -17.64 -9.55
C ASP A 141 8.37 -16.66 -10.04
N GLY A 142 7.68 -16.04 -9.08
CA GLY A 142 7.10 -14.69 -9.23
C GLY A 142 7.28 -13.79 -8.00
N SER A 143 7.82 -14.35 -6.91
CA SER A 143 7.83 -13.77 -5.55
C SER A 143 9.00 -12.82 -5.27
N GLY A 144 10.01 -12.76 -6.15
CA GLY A 144 11.24 -12.02 -5.88
C GLY A 144 11.01 -10.53 -5.62
N SER A 145 10.23 -9.86 -6.47
CA SER A 145 10.00 -8.42 -6.31
C SER A 145 9.04 -8.10 -5.18
N ASN A 146 7.96 -8.85 -4.99
CA ASN A 146 6.96 -8.53 -3.96
C ASN A 146 7.46 -8.87 -2.55
N ASP A 147 8.23 -9.95 -2.37
CA ASP A 147 8.86 -10.26 -1.08
C ASP A 147 10.00 -9.29 -0.76
N VAL A 148 10.78 -8.87 -1.77
CA VAL A 148 11.80 -7.85 -1.58
C VAL A 148 11.16 -6.51 -1.25
N ILE A 149 10.10 -6.11 -1.95
CA ILE A 149 9.36 -4.86 -1.66
C ILE A 149 8.76 -4.92 -0.26
N LYS A 150 8.12 -6.03 0.13
CA LYS A 150 7.57 -6.20 1.47
C LYS A 150 8.66 -6.15 2.55
N ARG A 151 9.77 -6.86 2.35
CA ARG A 151 10.94 -6.79 3.26
C ARG A 151 11.53 -5.39 3.35
N VAL A 152 11.61 -4.67 2.23
CA VAL A 152 12.12 -3.29 2.20
C VAL A 152 11.17 -2.35 2.94
N VAL A 153 9.85 -2.49 2.76
CA VAL A 153 8.85 -1.69 3.48
C VAL A 153 8.88 -2.01 4.97
N ASP A 154 8.96 -3.28 5.35
CA ASP A 154 9.08 -3.70 6.75
C ASP A 154 10.37 -3.17 7.38
N LEU A 155 11.49 -3.22 6.66
CA LEU A 155 12.75 -2.62 7.10
C LEU A 155 12.65 -1.10 7.27
N ILE A 156 12.02 -0.39 6.34
CA ILE A 156 11.80 1.06 6.45
C ILE A 156 10.94 1.38 7.67
N THR A 157 9.86 0.62 7.89
CA THR A 157 8.98 0.78 9.06
C THR A 157 9.75 0.55 10.36
N ILE A 158 10.57 -0.50 10.44
CA ILE A 158 11.43 -0.77 11.60
C ILE A 158 12.43 0.37 11.83
N VAL A 159 13.06 0.91 10.77
CA VAL A 159 13.99 2.04 10.86
C VAL A 159 13.29 3.30 11.38
N ILE A 160 12.06 3.57 10.91
CA ILE A 160 11.26 4.70 11.39
C ILE A 160 10.93 4.52 12.88
N ILE A 161 10.47 3.34 13.30
CA ILE A 161 10.15 3.03 14.70
C ILE A 161 11.39 3.15 15.58
N ALA A 162 12.54 2.63 15.14
CA ALA A 162 13.81 2.71 15.87
C ALA A 162 14.27 4.17 16.02
N THR A 163 14.20 4.95 14.93
CA THR A 163 14.56 6.38 14.93
C THR A 163 13.64 7.17 15.86
N TRP A 164 12.33 6.92 15.77
CA TRP A 164 11.34 7.53 16.65
C TRP A 164 11.60 7.18 18.12
N THR A 165 11.88 5.91 18.42
CA THR A 165 12.16 5.44 19.79
C THR A 165 13.39 6.14 20.35
N ALA A 166 14.47 6.25 19.57
CA ALA A 166 15.68 6.96 19.99
C ALA A 166 15.40 8.44 20.30
N LEU A 167 14.64 9.13 19.45
CA LEU A 167 14.24 10.53 19.68
C LEU A 167 13.36 10.67 20.92
N PHE A 168 12.40 9.76 21.13
CA PHE A 168 11.53 9.77 22.30
C PHE A 168 12.30 9.53 23.60
N LEU A 169 13.25 8.58 23.60
CA LEU A 169 14.12 8.35 24.76
C LEU A 169 14.98 9.59 25.04
N GLY A 170 15.52 10.25 24.01
CA GLY A 170 16.21 11.54 24.17
C GLY A 170 15.33 12.61 24.81
N PHE A 171 14.07 12.72 24.37
CA PHE A 171 13.08 13.62 24.98
C PHE A 171 12.80 13.27 26.45
N VAL A 172 12.66 11.99 26.79
CA VAL A 172 12.47 11.53 28.18
C VAL A 172 13.67 11.90 29.05
N VAL A 173 14.90 11.76 28.54
CA VAL A 173 16.13 12.15 29.25
C VAL A 173 16.19 13.67 29.48
N VAL A 174 15.83 14.47 28.47
CA VAL A 174 15.80 15.94 28.58
C VAL A 174 14.74 16.41 29.57
N THR A 175 13.59 15.74 29.63
CA THR A 175 12.46 16.15 30.48
C THR A 175 12.56 15.69 31.92
N LEU A 176 13.04 14.48 32.17
CA LEU A 176 13.10 13.88 33.52
C LEU A 176 14.51 13.87 34.12
N GLY A 177 15.54 14.21 33.34
CA GLY A 177 16.94 14.14 33.75
C GLY A 177 17.48 12.71 33.78
N TRP A 178 18.81 12.59 33.82
CA TRP A 178 19.50 11.29 33.82
C TRP A 178 19.72 10.78 35.26
N ASN A 179 18.85 9.88 35.73
CA ASN A 179 18.94 9.24 37.04
C ASN A 179 18.53 7.74 36.96
N GLU A 180 18.67 6.98 38.05
CA GLU A 180 18.34 5.55 38.09
C GLU A 180 16.85 5.25 37.78
N PHE A 181 15.96 6.19 38.10
CA PHE A 181 14.53 6.10 37.79
C PHE A 181 14.24 6.29 36.29
N THR A 182 14.96 7.20 35.62
CA THR A 182 14.83 7.41 34.17
C THR A 182 15.46 6.24 33.40
N LYS A 183 16.59 5.69 33.86
CA LYS A 183 17.23 4.51 33.25
C LYS A 183 16.32 3.29 33.22
N THR A 184 15.65 3.00 34.34
CA THR A 184 14.70 1.87 34.44
C THR A 184 13.51 2.07 33.48
N LYS A 185 12.95 3.28 33.42
CA LYS A 185 11.87 3.60 32.46
C LYS A 185 12.31 3.49 30.99
N ILE A 186 13.50 3.97 30.64
CA ILE A 186 14.06 3.86 29.29
C ILE A 186 14.18 2.39 28.87
N LEU A 187 14.68 1.53 29.77
CA LEU A 187 14.82 0.10 29.53
C LEU A 187 13.45 -0.57 29.35
N THR A 188 12.46 -0.21 30.18
CA THR A 188 11.09 -0.71 30.06
C THR A 188 10.44 -0.28 28.76
N ILE A 189 10.61 0.98 28.34
CA ILE A 189 10.11 1.49 27.05
C ILE A 189 10.74 0.70 25.90
N ALA A 190 12.07 0.57 25.87
CA ALA A 190 12.77 -0.15 24.82
C ALA A 190 12.31 -1.61 24.71
N ASN A 191 12.22 -2.34 25.83
CA ASN A 191 11.74 -3.73 25.84
C ASN A 191 10.28 -3.84 25.37
N THR A 192 9.42 -2.89 25.75
CA THR A 192 8.01 -2.88 25.36
C THR A 192 7.86 -2.61 23.86
N VAL A 193 8.62 -1.66 23.31
CA VAL A 193 8.66 -1.37 21.86
C VAL A 193 9.13 -2.60 21.08
N VAL A 194 10.21 -3.25 21.53
CA VAL A 194 10.73 -4.47 20.88
C VAL A 194 9.70 -5.60 20.90
N ASN A 195 8.97 -5.78 22.01
CA ASN A 195 7.93 -6.80 22.09
C ASN A 195 6.74 -6.47 21.18
N MET A 196 6.32 -5.20 21.11
CA MET A 196 5.25 -4.77 20.19
C MET A 196 5.62 -4.98 18.71
N VAL A 197 6.87 -4.70 18.33
CA VAL A 197 7.36 -4.96 16.97
C VAL A 197 7.40 -6.46 16.67
N LYS A 198 7.71 -7.32 17.67
CA LYS A 198 7.65 -8.78 17.51
C LYS A 198 6.21 -9.31 17.39
N GLU A 199 5.24 -8.59 17.94
CA GLU A 199 3.80 -8.89 17.86
C GLU A 199 3.12 -8.24 16.64
N ASP A 200 3.89 -7.77 15.66
CA ASP A 200 3.41 -7.13 14.42
C ASP A 200 2.67 -5.79 14.62
N VAL A 201 2.82 -5.17 15.80
CA VAL A 201 2.29 -3.84 16.09
C VAL A 201 3.28 -2.79 15.56
N THR A 202 2.99 -2.27 14.36
CA THR A 202 3.83 -1.27 13.67
C THR A 202 3.25 0.16 13.72
N SER A 203 2.08 0.34 14.35
CA SER A 203 1.44 1.66 14.51
C SER A 203 2.23 2.55 15.47
N LEU A 204 2.86 3.60 14.95
CA LEU A 204 3.61 4.60 15.73
C LEU A 204 2.76 5.26 16.83
N LYS A 205 1.46 5.43 16.58
CA LYS A 205 0.53 6.02 17.54
C LYS A 205 0.33 5.14 18.77
N GLU A 206 0.19 3.83 18.59
CA GLU A 206 0.03 2.88 19.68
C GLU A 206 1.33 2.73 20.49
N ILE A 207 2.46 2.64 19.78
CA ILE A 207 3.79 2.60 20.38
C ILE A 207 4.04 3.87 21.21
N GLY A 208 3.73 5.04 20.65
CA GLY A 208 3.93 6.32 21.30
C GLY A 208 3.03 6.56 22.51
N THR A 209 1.77 6.09 22.45
CA THR A 209 0.84 6.20 23.58
C THR A 209 1.32 5.35 24.75
N LYS A 210 1.68 4.08 24.52
CA LYS A 210 2.21 3.20 25.58
C LYS A 210 3.55 3.69 26.14
N ALA A 211 4.45 4.18 25.29
CA ALA A 211 5.73 4.73 25.74
C ALA A 211 5.53 5.98 26.63
N SER A 212 4.54 6.82 26.31
CA SER A 212 4.16 7.99 27.10
C SER A 212 3.58 7.63 28.47
N GLU A 213 2.73 6.59 28.52
CA GLU A 213 2.18 6.05 29.77
C GLU A 213 3.28 5.52 30.70
N ILE A 214 4.24 4.74 30.17
CA ILE A 214 5.38 4.20 30.93
C ILE A 214 6.29 5.34 31.42
N ALA A 215 6.54 6.35 30.58
CA ALA A 215 7.33 7.50 30.95
C ALA A 215 6.63 8.34 32.05
N GLY A 216 5.30 8.31 32.13
CA GLY A 216 4.51 9.22 32.96
C GLY A 216 4.58 10.66 32.46
N VAL A 217 4.85 10.85 31.15
CA VAL A 217 4.97 12.15 30.50
C VAL A 217 3.74 12.34 29.62
N LYS A 218 3.25 13.59 29.51
CA LYS A 218 2.12 13.90 28.63
C LYS A 218 2.52 13.64 27.18
N VAL A 219 1.65 12.96 26.43
CA VAL A 219 1.87 12.66 25.00
C VAL A 219 2.27 13.94 24.27
N PRO A 220 3.51 14.01 23.74
CA PRO A 220 3.99 15.18 23.04
C PRO A 220 3.08 15.59 21.88
N TRP A 221 2.96 16.90 21.62
CA TRP A 221 2.04 17.43 20.61
C TRP A 221 2.29 16.87 19.19
N TRP A 222 3.53 16.53 18.87
CA TRP A 222 3.96 15.93 17.60
C TRP A 222 3.54 14.45 17.43
N LEU A 223 3.10 13.78 18.50
CA LEU A 223 2.51 12.44 18.46
C LEU A 223 1.01 12.42 18.14
N LYS A 224 0.33 13.58 18.19
CA LYS A 224 -1.11 13.66 17.88
C LYS A 224 -1.41 13.62 16.37
N TRP A 225 -0.38 13.76 15.55
CA TRP A 225 -0.48 13.93 14.09
C TRP A 225 -0.03 12.69 13.29
N TRP A 226 0.38 11.64 14.00
CA TRP A 226 0.67 10.30 13.48
C TRP A 226 -0.40 9.32 13.97
#